data_AF-A0A1M7S6I4-F1
#
_entry.id   AF-A0A1M7S6I4-F1
#
_cell.length_a   1.000
_cell.length_b   1.000
_cell.length_c   1.000
_cell.angle_alpha   90.00
_cell.angle_beta   90.00
_cell.angle_gamma   90.00
#
_symmetry.space_group_name_H-M   'P 1'
#
loop_
_entity.id
_entity.type
_entity.pdbx_description
1 polymer ?
#
loop_
_entity_poly.entity_id
_entity_poly.type
_entity_poly.pdbx_seq_one_letter_code
_entity_poly.pdbx_strand_id
1 'polypeptide(L)' 'MSRLTKIEQKTVINFNSGEEEAVVYTRDRTTIRKLDSLVTEFPDAYRCIKATDIGKWI' A
#
# COMPACT_ATOMS: atom_id res chain seq x y z
N MET A 1 12.11 16.76 9.35
CA MET A 1 11.46 15.88 8.36
C MET A 1 10.63 16.76 7.45
N SER A 2 10.91 16.78 6.14
CA SER A 2 10.09 17.53 5.18
C SER A 2 8.69 16.92 5.11
N ARG A 3 7.67 17.79 5.08
CA ARG A 3 6.28 17.36 4.91
C ARG A 3 6.09 17.00 3.44
N LEU A 4 5.76 15.73 3.17
CA LEU A 4 5.43 15.28 1.81
C LEU A 4 4.28 16.14 1.24
N THR A 5 4.43 16.53 -0.01
CA THR A 5 3.36 17.18 -0.78
C THR A 5 2.15 16.26 -0.91
N LYS A 6 0.97 16.81 -1.23
CA LYS A 6 -0.25 16.01 -1.46
C LYS A 6 -0.05 14.99 -2.59
N ILE A 7 0.77 15.32 -3.58
CA ILE A 7 1.08 14.45 -4.71
C ILE A 7 1.93 13.26 -4.25
N GLU A 8 2.95 13.49 -3.42
CA GLU A 8 3.82 12.43 -2.89
C GLU A 8 3.08 11.48 -1.94
N GLN A 9 1.97 11.90 -1.33
CA GLN A 9 1.13 11.06 -0.47
C GLN A 9 0.01 10.33 -1.24
N LYS A 10 -0.03 10.46 -2.57
CA LYS A 10 -1.07 9.82 -3.37
C LYS A 10 -0.96 8.29 -3.24
N THR A 11 -2.10 7.66 -3.04
CA THR A 11 -2.22 6.20 -3.13
C THR A 11 -2.72 5.84 -4.52
N VAL A 12 -2.03 4.90 -5.17
CA VAL A 12 -2.45 4.30 -6.44
C VAL A 12 -2.65 2.81 -6.20
N ILE A 13 -3.83 2.32 -6.55
CA ILE A 13 -4.18 0.89 -6.45
C ILE A 13 -4.33 0.39 -7.87
N ASN A 14 -3.45 -0.52 -8.29
CA ASN A 14 -3.59 -1.26 -9.52
C ASN A 14 -4.26 -2.60 -9.19
N PHE A 15 -5.49 -2.78 -9.64
CA PHE A 15 -6.29 -3.97 -9.41
C PHE A 15 -7.09 -4.30 -10.67
N ASN A 16 -7.16 -5.59 -10.98
CA ASN A 16 -7.92 -6.14 -12.08
C ASN A 16 -8.81 -7.26 -11.54
N SER A 17 -10.10 -7.28 -11.88
CA SER A 17 -11.02 -8.30 -11.38
C SER A 17 -10.73 -9.71 -11.88
N GLY A 18 -9.89 -9.85 -12.91
CA GLY A 18 -9.37 -11.14 -13.39
C GLY A 18 -8.10 -11.59 -12.67
N GLU A 19 -7.52 -10.76 -11.81
CA GLU A 19 -6.29 -11.06 -11.06
C GLU A 19 -6.62 -11.23 -9.58
N GLU A 20 -5.94 -12.17 -8.93
CA GLU A 20 -6.11 -12.45 -7.49
C GLU A 20 -5.38 -11.41 -6.63
N GLU A 21 -4.39 -10.72 -7.20
CA GLU A 21 -3.49 -9.82 -6.50
C GLU A 21 -3.76 -8.34 -6.86
N ALA A 22 -3.54 -7.45 -5.90
CA ALA A 22 -3.56 -6.00 -6.12
C ALA A 22 -2.20 -5.41 -5.77
N VAL A 23 -1.74 -4.44 -6.57
CA VAL A 23 -0.50 -3.70 -6.30
C VAL A 23 -0.84 -2.31 -5.79
N VAL A 24 -0.45 -2.00 -4.56
CA VAL A 24 -0.69 -0.71 -3.92
C VAL A 24 0.60 0.09 -3.83
N TYR A 25 0.64 1.24 -4.49
CA TYR A 25 1.70 2.23 -4.36
C TYR A 25 1.22 3.34 -3.44
N THR A 26 1.84 3.48 -2.28
CA THR A 26 1.48 4.53 -1.32
C THR A 26 2.66 4.96 -0.47
N ARG A 27 2.67 6.25 -0.12
CA ARG A 27 3.51 6.79 0.97
C ARG A 27 2.66 7.34 2.12
N ASP A 28 1.34 7.17 2.05
CA ASP A 28 0.44 7.55 3.14
C ASP A 28 0.52 6.52 4.26
N ARG A 29 1.06 6.95 5.40
CA ARG A 29 1.21 6.12 6.60
C ARG A 29 -0.12 5.59 7.13
N THR A 30 -1.22 6.32 6.89
CA THR A 30 -2.54 5.90 7.35
C THR A 30 -3.02 4.70 6.55
N THR A 31 -2.85 4.74 5.23
CA THR A 31 -3.18 3.63 4.32
C THR A 31 -2.31 2.41 4.60
N ILE A 32 -0.99 2.58 4.78
CA ILE A 32 -0.08 1.47 5.13
C ILE A 32 -0.55 0.75 6.40
N ARG A 33 -0.81 1.50 7.48
CA ARG A 33 -1.29 0.92 8.74
C ARG A 33 -2.61 0.18 8.61
N LYS A 34 -3.53 0.66 7.77
CA LYS A 34 -4.80 -0.02 7.52
C LYS A 34 -4.58 -1.37 6.81
N LEU A 35 -3.68 -1.42 5.82
CA LEU A 35 -3.34 -2.68 5.15
C LEU A 35 -2.71 -3.66 6.13
N ASP A 36 -1.80 -3.20 7.01
CA ASP A 36 -1.19 -4.03 8.05
C ASP A 36 -2.25 -4.58 9.03
N SER A 37 -3.20 -3.73 9.46
CA SER A 37 -4.33 -4.16 10.31
C SER A 37 -5.18 -5.21 9.63
N LEU A 38 -5.52 -5.05 8.34
CA LEU A 38 -6.33 -6.02 7.60
C LEU A 38 -5.65 -7.39 7.49
N VAL A 39 -4.34 -7.43 7.23
CA VAL A 39 -3.56 -8.68 7.21
C VAL A 39 -3.51 -9.33 8.60
N THR A 40 -3.44 -8.51 9.65
CA THR A 40 -3.38 -9.00 11.05
C THR A 40 -4.73 -9.53 11.53
N GLU A 41 -5.81 -8.81 11.25
CA GLU A 41 -7.16 -9.12 11.72
C GLU A 41 -7.84 -10.22 10.89
N PHE A 42 -7.52 -10.32 9.60
CA PHE A 42 -8.15 -11.27 8.67
C PHE A 42 -7.10 -11.98 7.79
N PRO A 43 -6.20 -12.79 8.38
CA PRO A 43 -5.11 -13.44 7.65
C PRO A 43 -5.59 -14.47 6.61
N ASP A 44 -6.81 -14.99 6.78
CA ASP A 44 -7.43 -15.92 5.83
C ASP A 44 -7.96 -15.20 4.58
N ALA A 45 -8.24 -13.90 4.66
CA ALA A 45 -8.79 -13.08 3.58
C ALA A 45 -7.75 -12.15 2.93
N TYR A 46 -6.78 -11.65 3.72
CA TYR A 46 -5.76 -10.73 3.24
C TYR A 46 -4.35 -11.24 3.52
N ARG A 47 -3.49 -11.17 2.51
CA ARG A 47 -2.08 -11.53 2.63
C ARG A 47 -1.22 -10.50 1.92
N CYS A 48 -0.17 -10.03 2.61
CA CYS A 48 0.90 -9.28 1.94
C CYS A 48 1.86 -10.27 1.29
N ILE A 49 1.85 -10.33 -0.05
CA ILE A 49 2.71 -11.24 -0.82
C ILE A 49 4.13 -10.66 -0.94
N LYS A 50 4.22 -9.35 -1.14
CA LYS A 50 5.49 -8.63 -1.26
C LYS A 50 5.33 -7.20 -0.79
N ALA A 51 6.29 -6.74 0.01
CA ALA A 51 6.45 -5.34 0.37
C ALA A 51 7.83 -4.86 -0.06
N THR A 52 7.89 -3.65 -0.60
CA THR A 52 9.16 -3.01 -1.00
C THR A 52 9.16 -1.57 -0.52
N ASP A 53 10.24 -1.16 0.14
CA ASP A 53 10.47 0.25 0.49
C ASP A 53 11.08 0.97 -0.72
N ILE A 54 10.24 1.32 -1.71
CA ILE A 54 10.68 2.09 -2.88
C ILE A 54 10.70 3.57 -2.50
N GLY A 55 11.68 3.93 -1.67
CA GLY A 55 11.96 5.28 -1.24
C GLY A 55 13.17 5.86 -1.97
N LYS A 56 13.07 6.11 -3.28
CA LYS A 56 13.93 7.02 -4.09
C LYS A 56 13.66 6.75 -5.55
N TRP A 57 12.93 7.63 -6.22
CA TRP A 57 13.02 8.02 -7.64
C TRP A 57 11.91 9.08 -7.81
N ILE A 58 12.24 10.31 -7.39
CA ILE A 58 11.72 11.52 -8.05
C ILE A 58 12.78 11.85 -9.10
#